data_AF-A0A7X9HAW5-F1
#
_entry.id   AF-A0A7X9HAW5-F1
#
_cell.length_a   1.000
_cell.length_b   1.000
_cell.length_c   1.000
_cell.angle_alpha   90.00
_cell.angle_beta   90.00
_cell.angle_gamma   90.00
#
_symmetry.space_group_name_H-M   'P 1'
#
loop_
_entity.id
_entity.type
_entity.pdbx_description
1 polymer ?
#
loop_
_entity_poly.entity_id
_entity_poly.type
_entity_poly.pdbx_seq_one_letter_code
_entity_poly.pdbx_strand_id
1 'polypeptide(L)' 'MYIPSYISLHKSGKLKMLAESLWQHMEKCDLCPRNCGANRLIGEKGTCGADTSLRIASFGPHFGEERELVGKGIGEFS' A
#
# COMPACT_ATOMS: atom_id res chain seq x y z
N MET A 1 7.83 3.40 22.62
CA MET A 1 7.78 4.21 21.39
C MET A 1 7.42 3.28 20.23
N TYR A 2 6.30 3.51 19.54
CA TYR A 2 5.91 2.68 18.39
C TYR A 2 6.80 2.99 17.19
N ILE A 3 7.38 1.97 16.57
CA ILE A 3 8.17 2.10 15.34
C ILE A 3 7.33 1.50 14.20
N PRO A 4 6.91 2.31 13.22
CA PRO A 4 6.20 1.79 12.07
C PRO A 4 7.04 0.76 11.29
N SER A 5 6.39 -0.32 10.86
CA SER A 5 7.04 -1.44 10.16
C SER A 5 7.76 -1.02 8.88
N TYR A 6 7.27 0.01 8.17
CA TYR A 6 7.89 0.51 6.95
C TYR A 6 9.32 1.00 7.15
N ILE A 7 9.69 1.45 8.36
CA ILE A 7 11.08 1.89 8.66
C ILE A 7 12.03 0.70 8.61
N SER A 8 11.66 -0.44 9.22
CA SER A 8 12.46 -1.66 9.18
C SER A 8 12.55 -2.25 7.78
N LEU A 9 11.43 -2.24 7.05
CA LEU A 9 11.37 -2.71 5.65
C LEU A 9 12.23 -1.85 4.71
N HIS A 10 12.26 -0.54 4.93
CA HIS A 10 13.14 0.36 4.17
C HIS A 10 14.61 0.09 4.49
N LYS A 11 14.98 0.03 5.78
CA LYS A 11 16.37 -0.22 6.22
C LYS A 11 16.93 -1.56 5.74
N SER A 12 16.09 -2.58 5.67
CA SER A 12 16.48 -3.91 5.18
C SER A 12 16.54 -4.02 3.66
N GLY A 13 16.16 -2.98 2.90
CA GLY A 13 16.07 -3.00 1.44
C GLY A 13 14.86 -3.77 0.89
N LYS A 14 14.09 -4.45 1.75
CA LYS A 14 12.90 -5.23 1.36
C LYS A 14 11.84 -4.36 0.68
N LEU A 15 11.66 -3.12 1.13
CA LEU A 15 10.71 -2.19 0.50
C LEU A 15 11.09 -1.90 -0.97
N LYS A 16 12.39 -1.73 -1.25
CA LYS A 16 12.89 -1.49 -2.61
C LYS A 16 12.65 -2.70 -3.51
N MET A 17 12.97 -3.91 -3.04
CA MET A 17 12.72 -5.15 -3.79
C MET A 17 11.23 -5.35 -4.11
N LEU A 18 10.35 -5.04 -3.15
CA LEU A 18 8.89 -5.10 -3.37
C LEU A 18 8.44 -4.07 -4.42
N ALA A 19 8.98 -2.85 -4.37
CA ALA A 19 8.66 -1.81 -5.35
C ALA A 19 9.11 -2.22 -6.77
N GLU A 20 10.30 -2.80 -6.92
CA GLU A 20 10.81 -3.32 -8.19
C GLU A 20 9.93 -4.47 -8.72
N SER A 21 9.48 -5.37 -7.84
CA SER A 21 8.54 -6.43 -8.21
C SER A 21 7.20 -5.86 -8.68
N LEU A 22 6.64 -4.86 -7.98
CA LEU A 22 5.39 -4.21 -8.37
C LEU A 22 5.42 -3.61 -9.78
N TRP A 23 6.57 -3.11 -10.23
CA TRP A 23 6.72 -2.60 -11.61
C TRP A 23 6.47 -3.70 -12.66
N GLN A 24 6.85 -4.95 -12.39
CA GLN A 24 6.61 -6.08 -13.30
C GLN A 24 5.11 -6.39 -13.41
N HIS A 25 4.39 -6.32 -12.29
CA HIS A 25 2.94 -6.49 -12.28
C HIS A 25 2.22 -5.42 -13.11
N MET A 26 2.82 -4.24 -13.29
CA MET A 26 2.22 -3.14 -14.06
C MET A 26 2.28 -3.32 -15.58
N GLU A 27 3.10 -4.23 -16.11
CA GLU A 27 3.09 -4.60 -17.54
C GLU A 27 1.82 -5.35 -17.96
N LYS A 28 1.23 -6.09 -17.02
CA LYS A 28 -0.06 -6.76 -17.18
C LYS A 28 -0.81 -6.67 -15.85
N CYS A 29 -1.42 -5.51 -15.61
CA CYS A 29 -1.91 -5.14 -14.29
C CYS A 29 -2.93 -6.14 -13.69
N ASP A 30 -2.48 -6.83 -12.65
CA ASP A 30 -3.24 -7.74 -11.79
C ASP A 30 -3.50 -7.16 -10.38
N LEU A 31 -3.04 -5.93 -10.14
CA LEU A 31 -3.13 -5.25 -8.84
C LEU A 31 -4.55 -4.83 -8.46
N CYS A 32 -5.47 -4.73 -9.44
CA CYS A 32 -6.87 -4.40 -9.18
C CYS A 32 -7.72 -5.68 -9.06
N PRO A 33 -8.77 -5.69 -8.24
CA PRO A 33 -9.61 -6.88 -8.05
C PRO A 33 -10.36 -7.32 -9.31
N ARG A 34 -10.40 -6.46 -10.34
CA ARG A 34 -11.00 -6.76 -11.65
C ARG A 34 -10.01 -7.43 -12.61
N ASN A 35 -8.74 -7.61 -12.21
CA ASN A 35 -7.66 -8.17 -13.01
C ASN A 35 -7.59 -7.58 -14.44
N CYS A 36 -7.50 -6.25 -14.52
CA CYS A 36 -7.76 -5.52 -15.77
C CYS A 36 -6.77 -5.80 -16.90
N GLY A 37 -5.58 -6.33 -16.60
CA GLY A 37 -4.57 -6.68 -17.61
C GLY A 37 -3.92 -5.52 -18.35
N ALA A 38 -4.35 -4.27 -18.11
CA ALA A 38 -3.81 -3.09 -18.79
C ALA A 38 -2.30 -2.93 -18.54
N ASN A 39 -1.56 -2.62 -19.60
CA ASN A 39 -0.13 -2.33 -19.53
C ASN A 39 0.08 -0.85 -19.15
N ARG A 40 0.33 -0.62 -17.87
CA ARG A 40 0.52 0.75 -17.34
C ARG A 40 1.83 1.37 -17.81
N LEU A 41 2.85 0.56 -18.15
CA LEU A 41 4.16 1.06 -18.53
C LEU A 41 4.14 1.77 -19.88
N ILE A 42 3.17 1.44 -20.73
CA ILE A 42 2.95 2.11 -22.03
C ILE A 42 1.77 3.10 -21.99
N GLY A 43 1.22 3.38 -20.81
CA GLY A 43 0.16 4.37 -20.62
C GLY A 43 -1.27 3.85 -20.77
N GLU A 44 -1.50 2.55 -20.89
CA GLU A 44 -2.87 2.01 -20.90
C GLU A 44 -3.55 2.22 -19.55
N LYS A 45 -4.85 2.51 -19.59
CA LYS A 45 -5.68 2.63 -18.40
C LYS A 45 -6.71 1.52 -18.38
N GLY A 46 -6.75 0.79 -17.26
CA GLY A 46 -7.82 -0.15 -16.99
C GLY A 46 -9.09 0.57 -16.54
N THR A 47 -10.12 -0.21 -16.24
CA THR A 47 -11.41 0.31 -15.75
C THR A 47 -11.34 1.00 -14.39
N CYS A 48 -10.21 0.91 -13.67
CA CYS A 48 -9.96 1.68 -12.45
C CYS A 48 -9.39 3.09 -12.70
N GLY A 49 -8.98 3.40 -13.93
CA GLY A 49 -8.44 4.72 -14.32
C GLY A 49 -7.04 5.05 -13.79
N ALA A 50 -6.41 4.15 -13.03
CA ALA A 50 -5.07 4.35 -12.49
C ALA A 50 -3.99 4.27 -13.60
N ASP A 51 -2.93 5.06 -13.45
CA ASP A 51 -1.75 5.13 -14.31
C ASP A 51 -0.47 4.86 -13.48
N THR A 52 0.72 5.19 -14.01
CA THR A 52 2.01 5.06 -13.32
C THR A 52 2.33 6.23 -12.39
N SER A 53 1.45 7.25 -12.31
CA SER A 53 1.67 8.40 -11.45
C SER A 53 1.20 8.12 -10.01
N LEU A 54 1.94 8.65 -9.04
CA LEU A 54 1.52 8.66 -7.65
C LEU A 54 0.41 9.70 -7.46
N ARG A 55 -0.74 9.27 -6.90
CA ARG A 55 -1.82 10.17 -6.50
C ARG A 55 -2.05 10.04 -4.99
N ILE A 56 -1.84 11.13 -4.26
CA ILE A 56 -2.12 11.22 -2.82
C ILE A 56 -3.44 11.99 -2.67
N ALA A 57 -4.48 11.32 -2.17
CA ALA A 57 -5.79 11.94 -1.95
C ALA A 57 -5.81 12.84 -0.71
N SER A 58 -5.06 12.47 0.34
CA SER A 58 -4.95 13.22 1.59
C SER A 58 -3.71 12.77 2.37
N PHE A 59 -3.11 13.68 3.14
CA PHE A 59 -2.11 13.33 4.14
C PHE A 59 -2.38 14.14 5.42
N GLY A 60 -2.23 13.50 6.58
CA GLY A 60 -2.41 14.15 7.86
C GLY A 60 -1.96 13.22 8.98
N PRO A 61 -1.53 13.77 10.14
CA PRO A 61 -1.25 12.94 11.30
C PRO A 61 -2.54 12.27 11.77
N HIS A 62 -2.59 10.95 11.70
CA HIS A 62 -3.65 10.15 12.30
C HIS A 62 -3.26 9.80 13.74
N PHE A 63 -3.87 10.46 14.72
CA PHE A 63 -3.57 10.28 16.15
C PHE A 63 -4.32 9.09 16.79
N GLY A 64 -4.71 8.09 15.99
CA GLY A 64 -5.58 6.99 16.38
C GLY A 64 -7.04 7.24 16.02
N GLU A 65 -7.77 6.17 15.66
CA GLU A 65 -9.23 6.22 15.58
C GLU A 65 -9.82 6.54 16.97
N GLU A 66 -11.03 7.10 16.99
CA GLU A 66 -11.74 7.45 18.21
C GLU A 66 -11.71 6.29 19.23
N ARG A 67 -11.61 6.60 20.53
CA ARG A 67 -11.36 5.61 21.60
C ARG A 67 -12.41 4.49 21.61
N GLU A 68 -13.59 4.77 21.11
CA GLU A 68 -14.73 3.88 21.03
C GLU A 68 -14.58 2.77 19.97
N LEU A 69 -13.66 2.92 19.00
CA LEU A 69 -13.42 1.96 17.91
C LEU A 69 -12.18 1.07 18.14
N VAL A 70 -11.33 1.43 19.10
CA VAL A 70 -10.20 0.57 19.52
C VAL A 70 -10.67 -0.39 20.61
N GLY A 71 -11.07 -1.60 20.23
CA GLY A 71 -11.40 -2.66 21.18
C GLY A 71 -10.26 -2.89 22.19
N LYS A 72 -10.60 -3.20 23.45
CA LYS A 72 -9.61 -3.64 24.46
C LYS A 72 -8.85 -4.82 23.87
N GLY A 73 -7.54 -4.66 23.70
CA GLY A 73 -6.66 -5.68 23.14
C GLY A 73 -6.83 -7.01 23.85
N ILE A 74 -7.05 -8.07 23.08
CA ILE A 74 -6.85 -9.46 23.50
C ILE A 74 -5.35 -9.66 23.78
N GLY A 75 -4.91 -9.34 24.99
CA GLY A 75 -3.49 -9.44 25.36
C GLY A 75 -3.15 -9.30 26.84
N GLU A 76 -4.12 -9.15 27.73
CA GLU A 76 -3.90 -9.28 29.17
C GLU A 76 -4.73 -10.44 29.71
N PHE A 77 -4.11 -11.62 29.75
CA PHE A 77 -4.41 -12.58 30.80
C PHE A 77 -3.27 -12.49 31.80
N SER A 78 -3.66 -12.17 33.04
CA SER A 78 -2.99 -12.43 34.33
C SER A 78 -1.57 -12.99 34.31
#